data_AF-S8CRD1-F1
#
_entry.id   AF-S8CRD1-F1
#
_cell.length_a   1.000
_cell.length_b   1.000
_cell.length_c   1.000
_cell.angle_alpha   90.00
_cell.angle_beta   90.00
_cell.angle_gamma   90.00
#
_symmetry.space_group_name_H-M   'P 1'
#
loop_
_entity.id
_entity.type
_entity.pdbx_description
1 polymer ?
#
loop_
_entity_poly.entity_id
_entity_poly.type
_entity_poly.pdbx_seq_one_letter_code
_entity_poly.pdbx_strand_id
1 'polypeptide(L)'
;YIERVAMVSSGGGNASTFNDEEIIQWVNTIQQWNSKFFTLSHVPSKYRLLLSKFLRRVIIARMAECPELATLYHSKLKQEYEIDETLRDPEILRQSEQQLNAILDEAERRLNDKKTTYLFGEEFTLADVAFVPVLSRLAVLDLEEKYITARPNVAVYWSVVQRRPTYKRVIGKYFRSWRKHVTLLKTWFFVQLRSLLKQY
;
A
#
# COMPACT_ATOMS: atom_id res chain seq x y z
N TYR A 1 15.48 9.25 -5.55
CA TYR A 1 14.44 9.09 -6.61
C TYR A 1 13.33 10.11 -6.43
N ILE A 2 12.70 10.22 -5.25
CA ILE A 2 11.67 11.22 -4.96
C ILE A 2 12.19 12.66 -5.13
N GLU A 3 13.40 12.98 -4.67
CA GLU A 3 14.03 14.29 -4.91
C GLU A 3 14.18 14.62 -6.41
N ARG A 4 14.44 13.60 -7.26
CA ARG A 4 14.51 13.80 -8.72
C ARG A 4 13.12 14.03 -9.33
N VAL A 5 12.07 13.42 -8.78
CA VAL A 5 10.69 13.66 -9.23
C VAL A 5 10.22 15.06 -8.80
N ALA A 6 10.57 15.48 -7.58
CA ALA A 6 10.27 16.83 -7.06
C ALA A 6 10.99 17.93 -7.86
N MET A 7 12.27 17.71 -8.24
CA MET A 7 13.01 18.64 -9.11
C MET A 7 12.39 18.83 -10.50
N VAL A 8 11.73 17.81 -11.05
CA VAL A 8 11.10 17.91 -12.38
C VAL A 8 9.78 18.69 -12.33
N SER A 9 9.13 18.76 -11.16
CA SER A 9 7.90 19.55 -10.95
C SER A 9 8.14 21.02 -10.63
N SER A 10 9.34 21.42 -10.20
CA SER A 10 9.67 22.78 -9.73
C SER A 10 10.00 23.78 -10.85
N GLY A 11 9.61 23.49 -12.08
CA GLY A 11 9.72 24.40 -13.22
C GLY A 11 8.75 25.60 -13.13
N GLY A 12 8.99 26.52 -12.20
CA GLY A 12 8.42 27.87 -12.22
C GLY A 12 7.85 28.39 -10.89
N GLY A 13 8.59 29.31 -10.25
CA GLY A 13 8.03 30.32 -9.33
C GLY A 13 8.29 30.09 -7.84
N ASN A 14 8.99 31.04 -7.20
CA ASN A 14 9.46 31.10 -5.80
C ASN A 14 8.38 31.00 -4.68
N ALA A 15 7.16 30.56 -4.99
CA ALA A 15 6.11 30.25 -4.00
C ALA A 15 5.99 28.74 -3.71
N SER A 16 6.68 27.87 -4.47
CA SER A 16 6.50 26.41 -4.45
C SER A 16 7.24 25.66 -3.34
N THR A 17 8.33 26.23 -2.80
CA THR A 17 9.27 25.49 -1.94
C THR A 17 8.67 25.01 -0.62
N PHE A 18 7.78 25.80 0.00
CA PHE A 18 7.19 25.46 1.29
C PHE A 18 6.21 24.27 1.20
N ASN A 19 5.41 24.21 0.13
CA ASN A 19 4.47 23.11 -0.07
C ASN A 19 5.22 21.80 -0.42
N ASP A 20 6.33 21.91 -1.14
CA ASP A 20 7.17 20.76 -1.53
C ASP A 20 7.77 20.06 -0.30
N GLU A 21 8.28 20.80 0.68
CA GLU A 21 8.84 20.20 1.92
C GLU A 21 7.76 19.47 2.73
N GLU A 22 6.57 20.08 2.91
CA GLU A 22 5.47 19.41 3.61
C GLU A 22 4.98 18.15 2.86
N ILE A 23 4.94 18.19 1.52
CA ILE A 23 4.57 17.02 0.70
C ILE A 23 5.61 15.91 0.90
N ILE A 24 6.90 16.23 0.91
CA ILE A 24 7.96 15.25 1.13
C ILE A 24 7.85 14.65 2.54
N GLN A 25 7.62 15.48 3.56
CA GLN A 25 7.42 15.00 4.93
C GLN A 25 6.22 14.04 5.02
N TRP A 26 5.10 14.39 4.40
CA TRP A 26 3.91 13.54 4.35
C TRP A 26 4.18 12.19 3.68
N VAL A 27 4.86 12.19 2.54
CA VAL A 27 5.24 10.97 1.83
C VAL A 27 6.14 10.09 2.72
N ASN A 28 7.09 10.69 3.43
CA ASN A 28 7.96 9.96 4.36
C ASN A 28 7.17 9.35 5.52
N THR A 29 6.19 10.07 6.08
CA THR A 29 5.29 9.53 7.13
C THR A 29 4.55 8.28 6.65
N ILE A 30 4.00 8.30 5.43
CA ILE A 30 3.32 7.13 4.85
C ILE A 30 4.30 5.97 4.66
N GLN A 31 5.53 6.23 4.21
CA GLN A 31 6.53 5.20 3.97
C GLN A 31 7.02 4.50 5.25
N GLN A 32 7.02 5.21 6.39
CA GLN A 32 7.35 4.63 7.69
C GLN A 32 6.29 3.64 8.19
N TRP A 33 5.04 3.75 7.73
CA TRP A 33 4.00 2.80 8.09
C TRP A 33 4.20 1.45 7.39
N ASN A 34 4.42 0.41 8.20
CA ASN A 34 4.56 -0.94 7.68
C ASN A 34 3.19 -1.55 7.31
N SER A 35 2.75 -1.24 6.09
CA SER A 35 1.47 -1.75 5.56
C SER A 35 1.43 -3.27 5.36
N LYS A 36 2.58 -3.96 5.33
CA LYS A 36 2.65 -5.42 5.09
C LYS A 36 2.02 -6.18 6.25
N PHE A 37 2.42 -5.89 7.48
CA PHE A 37 1.87 -6.58 8.66
C PHE A 37 0.39 -6.29 8.85
N PHE A 38 -0.01 -5.02 8.68
CA PHE A 38 -1.43 -4.64 8.68
C PHE A 38 -2.23 -5.42 7.63
N THR A 39 -1.74 -5.50 6.39
CA THR A 39 -2.45 -6.23 5.33
C THR A 39 -2.56 -7.71 5.69
N LEU A 40 -1.46 -8.32 6.12
CA LEU A 40 -1.39 -9.75 6.40
C LEU A 40 -2.20 -10.17 7.64
N SER A 41 -2.34 -9.31 8.64
CA SER A 41 -3.18 -9.60 9.82
C SER A 41 -4.68 -9.69 9.48
N HIS A 42 -5.12 -8.97 8.44
CA HIS A 42 -6.50 -8.98 7.95
C HIS A 42 -6.76 -10.07 6.89
N VAL A 43 -5.75 -10.83 6.48
CA VAL A 43 -5.89 -11.92 5.51
C VAL A 43 -5.99 -13.27 6.25
N PRO A 44 -6.98 -14.13 5.92
CA PRO A 44 -7.11 -15.44 6.54
C PRO A 44 -5.82 -16.27 6.44
N SER A 45 -5.44 -16.90 7.55
CA SER A 45 -4.16 -17.63 7.71
C SER A 45 -3.92 -18.66 6.61
N LYS A 46 -4.96 -19.39 6.17
CA LYS A 46 -4.86 -20.38 5.10
C LYS A 46 -4.27 -19.82 3.80
N TYR A 47 -4.65 -18.60 3.41
CA TYR A 47 -4.15 -17.98 2.18
C TYR A 47 -2.73 -17.43 2.37
N ARG A 48 -2.43 -16.87 3.54
CA ARG A 48 -1.07 -16.42 3.89
C ARG A 48 -0.07 -17.57 3.87
N LEU A 49 -0.37 -18.66 4.57
CA LEU A 49 0.53 -19.81 4.70
C LEU A 49 0.81 -20.43 3.32
N LEU A 50 -0.22 -20.51 2.48
CA LEU A 50 -0.10 -21.00 1.12
C LEU A 50 0.84 -20.13 0.28
N LEU A 51 0.60 -18.81 0.27
CA LEU A 51 1.41 -17.87 -0.50
C LEU A 51 2.85 -17.81 0.03
N SER A 52 3.03 -17.81 1.36
CA SER A 52 4.34 -17.83 2.02
C SER A 52 5.15 -19.05 1.59
N LYS A 53 4.55 -20.25 1.63
CA LYS A 53 5.18 -21.49 1.16
C LYS A 53 5.59 -21.41 -0.31
N PHE A 54 4.71 -20.87 -1.16
CA PHE A 54 5.01 -20.66 -2.58
C PHE A 54 6.18 -19.70 -2.77
N LEU A 55 6.16 -18.52 -2.13
CA LEU A 55 7.22 -17.51 -2.24
C LEU A 55 8.57 -18.03 -1.76
N ARG A 56 8.63 -18.76 -0.64
CA ARG A 56 9.87 -19.37 -0.15
C ARG A 56 10.47 -20.33 -1.19
N ARG A 57 9.63 -21.12 -1.88
CA ARG A 57 10.08 -22.01 -2.97
C ARG A 57 10.57 -21.24 -4.19
N VAL A 58 9.90 -20.15 -4.58
CA VAL A 58 10.36 -19.24 -5.63
C VAL A 58 11.73 -18.68 -5.28
N ILE A 59 11.91 -18.15 -4.07
CA ILE A 59 13.18 -17.57 -3.63
C ILE A 59 14.31 -18.62 -3.68
N ILE A 60 14.06 -19.84 -3.20
CA ILE A 60 15.05 -20.93 -3.24
C ILE A 60 15.41 -21.31 -4.68
N ALA A 61 14.42 -21.44 -5.58
CA ALA A 61 14.65 -21.77 -6.97
C ALA A 61 15.49 -20.69 -7.68
N ARG A 62 15.10 -19.41 -7.52
CA ARG A 62 15.82 -18.28 -8.13
C ARG A 62 17.22 -18.09 -7.58
N MET A 63 17.44 -18.41 -6.31
CA MET A 63 18.77 -18.42 -5.70
C MET A 63 19.68 -19.47 -6.30
N ALA A 64 19.16 -20.64 -6.68
CA ALA A 64 19.93 -21.68 -7.37
C ALA A 64 20.25 -21.30 -8.83
N GLU A 65 19.34 -20.58 -9.51
CA GLU A 65 19.54 -20.10 -10.88
C GLU A 65 20.49 -18.89 -10.99
N CYS A 66 20.51 -18.02 -9.97
CA CYS A 66 21.27 -16.78 -9.95
C CYS A 66 22.17 -16.69 -8.70
N PRO A 67 23.29 -17.46 -8.63
CA PRO A 67 24.18 -17.50 -7.48
C PRO A 67 24.79 -16.13 -7.13
N GLU A 68 24.95 -15.24 -8.11
CA GLU A 68 25.47 -13.89 -7.92
C GLU A 68 24.57 -13.02 -7.02
N LEU A 69 23.28 -13.36 -6.92
CA LEU A 69 22.32 -12.69 -6.03
C LEU A 69 22.03 -13.50 -4.76
N ALA A 70 22.76 -14.58 -4.49
CA ALA A 70 22.46 -15.52 -3.40
C ALA A 70 22.32 -14.82 -2.04
N THR A 71 23.20 -13.86 -1.71
CA THR A 71 23.11 -13.09 -0.46
C THR A 71 21.80 -12.32 -0.34
N LEU A 72 21.33 -11.71 -1.43
CA LEU A 72 20.04 -10.99 -1.46
C LEU A 72 18.87 -11.95 -1.28
N TYR A 73 18.92 -13.11 -1.93
CA TYR A 73 17.90 -14.14 -1.77
C TYR A 73 17.89 -14.77 -0.37
N HIS A 74 19.05 -15.00 0.24
CA HIS A 74 19.14 -15.45 1.64
C HIS A 74 18.50 -14.45 2.60
N SER A 75 18.80 -13.16 2.45
CA SER A 75 18.18 -12.09 3.24
C SER A 75 16.67 -12.06 3.03
N LYS A 76 16.22 -12.13 1.78
CA LYS A 76 14.78 -12.17 1.44
C LYS A 76 14.09 -13.42 2.01
N LEU A 77 14.72 -14.58 1.94
CA LEU A 77 14.19 -15.82 2.48
C LEU A 77 14.04 -15.74 3.99
N LYS A 78 15.06 -15.21 4.69
CA LYS A 78 15.03 -14.96 6.14
C LYS A 78 13.85 -14.06 6.52
N GLN A 79 13.69 -12.94 5.83
CA GLN A 79 12.54 -12.04 6.05
C GLN A 79 11.19 -12.76 5.87
N GLU A 80 11.05 -13.63 4.86
CA GLU A 80 9.81 -14.37 4.65
C GLU A 80 9.52 -15.44 5.72
N TYR A 81 10.53 -15.95 6.43
CA TYR A 81 10.33 -16.80 7.61
C TYR A 81 9.90 -15.99 8.84
N GLU A 82 10.51 -14.84 9.06
CA GLU A 82 10.26 -13.99 10.23
C GLU A 82 8.84 -13.41 10.24
N ILE A 83 8.20 -13.18 9.08
CA ILE A 83 6.84 -12.62 9.01
C ILE A 83 5.83 -13.36 9.88
N ASP A 84 5.86 -14.70 9.87
CA ASP A 84 4.87 -15.49 10.61
C ASP A 84 5.05 -15.35 12.13
N GLU A 85 6.28 -15.14 12.59
CA GLU A 85 6.59 -14.84 14.00
C GLU A 85 6.18 -13.41 14.33
N THR A 86 6.53 -12.44 13.47
CA THR A 86 6.15 -11.04 13.65
C THR A 86 4.64 -10.83 13.71
N LEU A 87 3.87 -11.57 12.91
CA LEU A 87 2.40 -11.50 12.91
C LEU A 87 1.76 -12.08 14.18
N ARG A 88 2.50 -12.81 15.01
CA ARG A 88 2.02 -13.29 16.32
C ARG A 88 2.22 -12.26 17.42
N ASP A 89 3.03 -11.24 17.18
CA ASP A 89 3.26 -10.18 18.15
C ASP A 89 2.09 -9.17 18.11
N PRO A 90 1.24 -9.14 19.15
CA PRO A 90 0.12 -8.22 19.20
C PRO A 90 0.56 -6.75 19.25
N GLU A 91 1.74 -6.45 19.78
CA GLU A 91 2.23 -5.08 19.91
C GLU A 91 2.56 -4.48 18.54
N ILE A 92 3.13 -5.27 17.63
CA ILE A 92 3.45 -4.82 16.27
C ILE A 92 2.17 -4.49 15.50
N LEU A 93 1.12 -5.30 15.67
CA LEU A 93 -0.17 -5.05 15.03
C LEU A 93 -0.83 -3.78 15.59
N ARG A 94 -0.79 -3.61 16.91
CA ARG A 94 -1.31 -2.43 17.60
C ARG A 94 -0.60 -1.16 17.15
N GLN A 95 0.73 -1.16 17.09
CA GLN A 95 1.53 -0.04 16.60
C GLN A 95 1.22 0.29 15.14
N SER A 96 1.10 -0.73 14.29
CA SER A 96 0.75 -0.53 12.88
C SER A 96 -0.64 0.09 12.71
N GLU A 97 -1.63 -0.31 13.52
CA GLU A 97 -2.95 0.31 13.52
C GLU A 97 -2.93 1.75 14.05
N GLN A 98 -2.13 2.04 15.07
CA GLN A 98 -1.96 3.41 15.57
C GLN A 98 -1.34 4.34 14.53
N GLN A 99 -0.29 3.88 13.83
CA GLN A 99 0.33 4.63 12.74
C GLN A 99 -0.66 4.91 11.61
N LEU A 100 -1.46 3.91 11.23
CA LEU A 100 -2.51 4.09 10.23
C LEU A 100 -3.53 5.14 10.67
N ASN A 101 -4.03 5.07 11.90
CA ASN A 101 -4.97 6.06 12.42
C ASN A 101 -4.37 7.46 12.41
N ALA A 102 -3.12 7.62 12.85
CA ALA A 102 -2.43 8.91 12.81
C ALA A 102 -2.32 9.50 11.40
N ILE A 103 -2.00 8.66 10.39
CA ILE A 103 -1.99 9.07 8.98
C ILE A 103 -3.38 9.55 8.55
N LEU A 104 -4.43 8.78 8.87
CA LEU A 104 -5.80 9.10 8.46
C LEU A 104 -6.35 10.34 9.17
N ASP A 105 -6.02 10.52 10.45
CA ASP A 105 -6.43 11.68 11.25
C ASP A 105 -5.74 12.96 10.76
N GLU A 106 -4.47 12.88 10.38
CA GLU A 106 -3.75 14.01 9.78
C GLU A 106 -4.31 14.35 8.39
N ALA A 107 -4.66 13.35 7.57
CA ALA A 107 -5.35 13.59 6.29
C ALA A 107 -6.71 14.27 6.50
N GLU A 108 -7.51 13.80 7.45
CA GLU A 108 -8.81 14.37 7.81
C GLU A 108 -8.66 15.83 8.23
N ARG A 109 -7.71 16.13 9.12
CA ARG A 109 -7.40 17.49 9.57
C ARG A 109 -6.99 18.40 8.42
N ARG A 110 -6.07 17.95 7.55
CA ARG A 110 -5.60 18.76 6.41
C ARG A 110 -6.71 19.09 5.42
N LEU A 111 -7.55 18.11 5.09
CA LEU A 111 -8.69 18.31 4.18
C LEU A 111 -9.73 19.25 4.79
N ASN A 112 -9.95 19.17 6.10
CA ASN A 112 -10.86 20.07 6.82
C ASN A 112 -10.34 21.52 6.89
N ASP A 113 -9.09 21.70 7.32
CA ASP A 113 -8.52 23.02 7.60
C ASP A 113 -8.39 23.87 6.33
N LYS A 114 -7.94 23.26 5.23
CA LYS A 114 -7.72 23.96 3.97
C LYS A 114 -8.98 24.00 3.08
N LYS A 115 -10.00 23.18 3.39
CA LYS A 115 -11.21 22.97 2.56
C LYS A 115 -10.89 22.72 1.09
N THR A 116 -9.84 21.94 0.84
CA THR A 116 -9.30 21.69 -0.50
C THR A 116 -9.82 20.40 -1.11
N THR A 117 -9.82 20.33 -2.45
CA THR A 117 -10.19 19.10 -3.17
C THR A 117 -9.21 17.94 -2.92
N TYR A 118 -7.92 18.23 -2.80
CA TYR A 118 -6.84 17.26 -2.54
C TYR A 118 -6.04 17.63 -1.28
N LEU A 119 -5.13 16.74 -0.84
CA LEU A 119 -4.44 16.88 0.45
C LEU A 119 -3.67 18.19 0.63
N PHE A 120 -3.14 18.76 -0.46
CA PHE A 120 -2.26 19.93 -0.44
C PHE A 120 -2.74 21.07 -1.34
N GLY A 121 -4.01 21.08 -1.75
CA GLY A 121 -4.58 22.11 -2.61
C GLY A 121 -5.64 21.58 -3.58
N GLU A 122 -5.91 22.38 -4.61
CA GLU A 122 -6.83 22.02 -5.70
C GLU A 122 -6.20 21.12 -6.75
N GLU A 123 -4.87 21.00 -6.75
CA GLU A 123 -4.13 20.13 -7.66
C GLU A 123 -3.78 18.79 -7.01
N PHE A 124 -3.76 17.74 -7.82
CA PHE A 124 -3.38 16.41 -7.37
C PHE A 124 -1.86 16.27 -7.41
N THR A 125 -1.25 15.99 -6.26
CA THR A 125 0.20 16.04 -6.08
C THR A 125 0.78 14.67 -5.69
N LEU A 126 2.10 14.62 -5.44
CA LEU A 126 2.76 13.41 -4.94
C LEU A 126 2.18 12.93 -3.59
N ALA A 127 1.67 13.84 -2.76
CA ALA A 127 1.03 13.47 -1.51
C ALA A 127 -0.18 12.56 -1.72
N ASP A 128 -1.01 12.88 -2.73
CA ASP A 128 -2.16 12.07 -3.11
C ASP A 128 -1.72 10.74 -3.74
N VAL A 129 -0.66 10.76 -4.57
CA VAL A 129 -0.08 9.53 -5.13
C VAL A 129 0.33 8.55 -4.02
N ALA A 130 0.90 9.04 -2.92
CA ALA A 130 1.28 8.22 -1.78
C ALA A 130 0.08 7.76 -0.93
N PHE A 131 -0.94 8.61 -0.77
CA PHE A 131 -2.08 8.34 0.10
C PHE A 131 -3.15 7.44 -0.53
N VAL A 132 -3.42 7.58 -1.83
CA VAL A 132 -4.44 6.77 -2.53
C VAL A 132 -4.24 5.25 -2.39
N PRO A 133 -3.00 4.71 -2.46
CA PRO A 133 -2.74 3.30 -2.15
C PRO A 133 -3.11 2.87 -0.73
N VAL A 134 -3.03 3.77 0.27
CA VAL A 134 -3.47 3.50 1.64
C VAL A 134 -4.98 3.26 1.68
N LEU A 135 -5.77 4.20 1.14
CA LEU A 135 -7.22 4.08 1.08
C LEU A 135 -7.68 2.87 0.23
N SER A 136 -7.02 2.66 -0.91
CA SER A 136 -7.31 1.52 -1.79
C SER A 136 -7.09 0.18 -1.10
N ARG A 137 -6.07 0.07 -0.24
CA ARG A 137 -5.80 -1.13 0.54
C ARG A 137 -6.92 -1.38 1.56
N LEU A 138 -7.37 -0.35 2.26
CA LEU A 138 -8.50 -0.46 3.19
C LEU A 138 -9.77 -0.94 2.48
N ALA A 139 -10.03 -0.41 1.28
CA ALA A 139 -11.14 -0.87 0.45
C ALA A 139 -11.04 -2.33 0.01
N VAL A 140 -9.85 -2.77 -0.40
CA VAL A 140 -9.63 -4.19 -0.76
C VAL A 140 -9.86 -5.13 0.42
N LEU A 141 -9.52 -4.68 1.63
CA LEU A 141 -9.65 -5.44 2.88
C LEU A 141 -11.04 -5.35 3.51
N ASP A 142 -12.01 -4.69 2.88
CA ASP A 142 -13.36 -4.45 3.42
C ASP A 142 -13.36 -3.64 4.73
N LEU A 143 -12.45 -2.67 4.84
CA LEU A 143 -12.28 -1.83 6.04
C LEU A 143 -12.68 -0.36 5.82
N GLU A 144 -13.38 -0.03 4.73
CA GLU A 144 -13.78 1.35 4.40
C GLU A 144 -14.66 1.95 5.49
N GLU A 145 -15.63 1.19 5.99
CA GLU A 145 -16.55 1.68 7.02
C GLU A 145 -15.80 2.11 8.30
N LYS A 146 -14.85 1.26 8.75
CA LYS A 146 -14.09 1.51 9.98
C LYS A 146 -13.13 2.70 9.87
N TYR A 147 -12.43 2.84 8.74
CA TYR A 147 -11.30 3.78 8.66
C TYR A 147 -11.53 4.98 7.73
N ILE A 148 -12.39 4.84 6.71
CA ILE A 148 -12.65 5.90 5.73
C ILE A 148 -13.95 6.61 6.08
N THR A 149 -15.07 5.88 6.18
CA THR A 149 -16.39 6.49 6.43
C THR A 149 -16.48 7.18 7.79
N ALA A 150 -15.70 6.72 8.79
CA ALA A 150 -15.57 7.38 10.09
C ALA A 150 -14.95 8.80 10.02
N ARG A 151 -14.36 9.18 8.89
CA ARG A 151 -13.64 10.45 8.66
C ARG A 151 -14.28 11.19 7.48
N PRO A 152 -15.20 12.13 7.72
CA PRO A 152 -16.06 12.67 6.66
C PRO A 152 -15.28 13.37 5.53
N ASN A 153 -14.22 14.11 5.84
CA ASN A 153 -13.44 14.79 4.80
C ASN A 153 -12.63 13.78 3.96
N VAL A 154 -12.03 12.77 4.59
CA VAL A 154 -11.37 11.65 3.90
C VAL A 154 -12.37 10.86 3.06
N ALA A 155 -13.60 10.64 3.54
CA ALA A 155 -14.65 9.96 2.78
C ALA A 155 -15.05 10.74 1.53
N VAL A 156 -15.23 12.06 1.64
CA VAL A 156 -15.49 12.94 0.49
C VAL A 156 -14.32 12.90 -0.49
N TYR A 157 -13.09 13.09 -0.01
CA TYR A 157 -11.86 12.99 -0.80
C TYR A 157 -11.77 11.65 -1.54
N TRP A 158 -12.07 10.54 -0.85
CA TRP A 158 -12.04 9.21 -1.43
C TRP A 158 -13.02 9.08 -2.60
N SER A 159 -14.23 9.63 -2.46
CA SER A 159 -15.23 9.66 -3.53
C SER A 159 -14.75 10.45 -4.75
N VAL A 160 -14.02 11.56 -4.54
CA VAL A 160 -13.41 12.37 -5.61
C VAL A 160 -12.31 11.58 -6.32
N VAL A 161 -11.38 10.98 -5.58
CA VAL A 161 -10.29 10.16 -6.12
C VAL A 161 -10.85 9.01 -6.97
N GLN A 162 -11.86 8.30 -6.48
CA GLN A 162 -12.44 7.16 -7.20
C GLN A 162 -13.08 7.54 -8.55
N ARG A 163 -13.47 8.80 -8.75
CA ARG A 163 -14.02 9.30 -10.02
C ARG A 163 -12.94 9.54 -11.07
N ARG A 164 -11.67 9.74 -10.67
CA ARG A 164 -10.56 10.04 -11.58
C ARG A 164 -10.36 8.92 -12.63
N PRO A 165 -10.22 9.26 -13.93
CA PRO A 165 -9.96 8.26 -14.98
C PRO A 165 -8.71 7.41 -14.70
N THR A 166 -7.66 8.03 -14.17
CA THR A 166 -6.40 7.35 -13.82
C THR A 166 -6.60 6.31 -12.73
N TYR A 167 -7.32 6.66 -11.64
CA TYR A 167 -7.67 5.71 -10.57
C TYR A 167 -8.47 4.53 -11.13
N LYS A 168 -9.53 4.81 -11.91
CA LYS A 168 -10.36 3.76 -12.53
C LYS A 168 -9.53 2.82 -13.40
N ARG A 169 -8.54 3.34 -14.14
CA ARG A 169 -7.67 2.56 -15.02
C ARG A 169 -6.69 1.67 -14.25
N VAL A 170 -6.05 2.19 -13.20
CA VAL A 170 -4.92 1.52 -12.54
C VAL A 170 -5.30 0.70 -11.31
N ILE A 171 -6.33 1.11 -10.56
CA ILE A 171 -6.77 0.44 -9.33
C ILE A 171 -8.21 -0.05 -9.47
N GLY A 172 -9.14 0.87 -9.78
CA GLY A 172 -10.58 0.58 -9.80
C GLY A 172 -10.98 -0.56 -10.74
N LYS A 173 -10.26 -0.72 -11.87
CA LYS A 173 -10.48 -1.79 -12.85
C LYS A 173 -10.41 -3.19 -12.22
N TYR A 174 -9.52 -3.38 -11.24
CA TYR A 174 -9.18 -4.70 -10.69
C TYR A 174 -9.88 -5.00 -9.36
N PHE A 175 -10.13 -3.96 -8.57
CA PHE A 175 -10.50 -4.11 -7.16
C PHE A 175 -11.86 -3.54 -6.77
N ARG A 176 -12.65 -2.98 -7.71
CA ARG A 176 -14.02 -2.58 -7.39
C ARG A 176 -14.97 -3.79 -7.28
N SER A 177 -15.69 -3.86 -6.17
CA SER A 177 -16.82 -4.78 -5.93
C SER A 177 -16.46 -6.23 -6.31
N TRP A 178 -17.27 -6.90 -7.14
CA TRP A 178 -17.05 -8.30 -7.55
C TRP A 178 -15.70 -8.56 -8.25
N ARG A 179 -15.13 -7.55 -8.94
CA ARG A 179 -13.88 -7.73 -9.69
C ARG A 179 -12.70 -8.10 -8.80
N LYS A 180 -12.73 -7.68 -7.53
CA LYS A 180 -11.68 -8.05 -6.56
C LYS A 180 -11.63 -9.57 -6.38
N HIS A 181 -12.80 -10.22 -6.26
CA HIS A 181 -12.88 -11.67 -6.11
C HIS A 181 -12.38 -12.37 -7.37
N VAL A 182 -12.75 -11.89 -8.56
CA VAL A 182 -12.24 -12.43 -9.83
C VAL A 182 -10.72 -12.32 -9.91
N THR A 183 -10.16 -11.16 -9.58
CA THR A 183 -8.70 -10.94 -9.59
C THR A 183 -7.99 -11.85 -8.60
N LEU A 184 -8.48 -11.93 -7.35
CA LEU A 184 -7.86 -12.75 -6.31
C LEU A 184 -7.97 -14.26 -6.60
N LEU A 185 -9.12 -14.72 -7.12
CA LEU A 185 -9.31 -16.12 -7.52
C LEU A 185 -8.38 -16.52 -8.67
N LYS A 186 -8.21 -15.66 -9.67
CA LYS A 186 -7.26 -15.89 -10.77
C LYS A 186 -5.83 -16.02 -10.26
N THR A 187 -5.41 -15.10 -9.38
CA THR A 187 -4.08 -15.16 -8.75
C THR A 187 -3.92 -16.43 -7.93
N TRP A 188 -4.92 -16.80 -7.13
CA TRP A 188 -4.90 -18.01 -6.33
C TRP A 188 -4.78 -19.27 -7.20
N PHE A 189 -5.57 -19.37 -8.27
CA PHE A 189 -5.50 -20.47 -9.23
C PHE A 189 -4.13 -20.57 -9.89
N PHE A 190 -3.56 -19.44 -10.32
CA PHE A 190 -2.23 -19.41 -10.91
C PHE A 190 -1.14 -19.89 -9.94
N VAL A 191 -1.20 -19.48 -8.67
CA VAL A 191 -0.29 -19.96 -7.62
C VAL A 191 -0.46 -21.46 -7.37
N GLN A 192 -1.70 -21.98 -7.34
CA GLN A 192 -1.94 -23.43 -7.24
C GLN A 192 -1.33 -24.18 -8.43
N LEU A 193 -1.62 -23.74 -9.65
CA LEU A 193 -1.15 -24.38 -10.87
C LEU A 193 0.38 -24.43 -10.92
N ARG A 194 1.05 -23.30 -10.67
CA ARG A 194 2.51 -23.24 -10.62
C ARG A 194 3.10 -24.12 -9.52
N SER A 195 2.46 -24.16 -8.36
CA SER A 195 2.88 -25.04 -7.26
C SER A 195 2.78 -26.52 -7.65
N LEU A 196 1.69 -26.93 -8.31
CA LEU A 196 1.51 -28.30 -8.83
C LEU A 196 2.55 -28.66 -9.88
N LEU A 197 2.82 -27.75 -10.82
CA LEU A 197 3.83 -27.93 -11.88
C LEU A 197 5.27 -27.76 -11.39
N LYS A 198 5.48 -27.44 -10.10
CA LYS A 198 6.80 -27.10 -9.52
C LYS A 198 7.53 -25.98 -10.27
N GLN A 199 6.78 -25.07 -10.87
CA GLN A 199 7.32 -23.91 -11.60
C GLN A 199 7.48 -22.73 -10.64
N TYR A 200 8.65 -22.61 -10.02
CA TYR A 200 8.98 -21.61 -9.01
C TYR A 200 9.82 -20.47 -9.60
#